data_AF-A0A914S8I9-F1
#
_entry.id   AF-A0A914S8I9-F1
#
_cell.length_a   1.000
_cell.length_b   1.000
_cell.length_c   1.000
_cell.angle_alpha   90.00
_cell.angle_beta   90.00
_cell.angle_gamma   90.00
#
_symmetry.space_group_name_H-M   'P 1'
#
loop_
_entity.id
_entity.type
_entity.pdbx_description
1 polymer ?
#
loop_
_entity_poly.entity_id
_entity_poly.type
_entity_poly.pdbx_seq_one_letter_code
_entity_poly.pdbx_strand_id
1 'polypeptide(L)'
;MIDLCCREYLVLPLSRGSLDWDEPLLVANLSERTNACHIGCQDLESVNSTCDERCNRLVAIDSCMQGCRAVSDIFLHQIQDLLYHVSISIDGEDAQGISTTWKFDEVYGTVISEISATDIQWAVQSRPFGSGSPWQITILEEKAFKEDSMQSKIVVPSEFASEIEVRLCIFWRSNMVVSRPIRQSIVGAGGRARAPKLIAQLQISLNSYVNAQATV
;
A
#
# COMPACT_ATOMS: atom_id res chain seq x y z
N MET A 1 -20.26 2.29 4.31
CA MET A 1 -19.48 1.41 3.41
C MET A 1 -20.28 0.17 2.99
N ILE A 2 -20.90 -0.56 3.92
CA ILE A 2 -21.71 -1.77 3.63
C ILE A 2 -22.88 -1.50 2.66
N ASP A 3 -23.66 -0.44 2.90
CA ASP A 3 -24.77 -0.08 1.99
C ASP A 3 -24.29 0.35 0.58
N LEU A 4 -23.10 0.93 0.47
CA LEU A 4 -22.49 1.29 -0.82
C LEU A 4 -21.99 0.04 -1.56
N CYS A 5 -21.38 -0.89 -0.82
CA CYS A 5 -20.91 -2.19 -1.30
C CYS A 5 -22.03 -2.99 -1.97
N CYS A 6 -23.24 -3.00 -1.40
CA CYS A 6 -24.38 -3.72 -1.98
C CYS A 6 -25.16 -2.91 -3.05
N ARG A 7 -25.12 -1.57 -3.04
CA ARG A 7 -25.84 -0.72 -4.01
C ARG A 7 -25.14 -0.59 -5.35
N GLU A 8 -23.81 -0.45 -5.37
CA GLU A 8 -23.05 -0.31 -6.62
C GLU A 8 -22.81 -1.65 -7.32
N TYR A 9 -22.75 -2.75 -6.55
CA TYR A 9 -22.59 -4.11 -7.04
C TYR A 9 -23.90 -4.88 -6.91
N LEU A 10 -24.92 -4.41 -7.64
CA LEU A 10 -26.19 -5.10 -7.75
C LEU A 10 -25.93 -6.48 -8.36
N VAL A 11 -26.00 -7.51 -7.51
CA VAL A 11 -25.87 -8.95 -7.75
C VAL A 11 -25.83 -9.28 -9.25
N LEU A 12 -24.63 -9.32 -9.83
CA LEU A 12 -24.42 -9.83 -11.18
C LEU A 12 -23.98 -11.29 -11.03
N PRO A 13 -24.82 -12.28 -11.38
CA PRO A 13 -24.49 -13.70 -11.25
C PRO A 13 -23.30 -14.22 -12.10
N LEU A 14 -22.46 -13.33 -12.64
CA LEU A 14 -21.35 -13.69 -13.50
C LEU A 14 -20.02 -13.65 -12.73
N SER A 15 -19.31 -14.77 -12.77
CA SER A 15 -17.92 -14.88 -12.34
C SER A 15 -17.04 -13.85 -13.07
N ARG A 16 -15.93 -13.42 -12.44
CA ARG A 16 -15.00 -12.42 -13.02
C ARG A 16 -14.52 -12.86 -14.40
N GLY A 17 -14.85 -12.08 -15.43
CA GLY A 17 -14.46 -12.36 -16.82
C GLY A 17 -15.35 -13.37 -17.55
N SER A 18 -16.43 -13.84 -16.92
CA SER A 18 -17.44 -14.68 -17.58
C SER A 18 -18.45 -13.82 -18.30
N LEU A 19 -18.74 -14.18 -19.56
CA LEU A 19 -19.90 -13.69 -20.31
C LEU A 19 -21.07 -14.68 -20.25
N ASP A 20 -20.82 -15.87 -19.70
CA ASP A 20 -21.77 -16.97 -19.63
C ASP A 20 -22.30 -17.10 -18.20
N TRP A 21 -23.62 -17.22 -18.09
CA TRP A 21 -24.31 -17.49 -16.83
C TRP A 21 -23.95 -18.90 -16.35
N ASP A 22 -23.25 -19.00 -15.22
CA ASP A 22 -23.05 -20.30 -14.56
C ASP A 22 -24.42 -20.85 -14.11
N GLU A 23 -24.63 -22.16 -14.29
CA GLU A 23 -25.95 -22.80 -14.19
C GLU A 23 -26.65 -22.82 -12.80
N PRO A 24 -26.12 -22.41 -11.62
CA PRO A 24 -26.90 -22.50 -10.39
C PRO A 24 -27.60 -21.17 -10.05
N LEU A 25 -28.28 -20.53 -11.00
CA LEU A 25 -29.40 -19.62 -10.66
C LEU A 25 -30.56 -20.38 -9.98
N LEU A 26 -30.53 -21.72 -10.00
CA LEU A 26 -31.56 -22.60 -9.44
C LEU A 26 -31.42 -22.91 -7.93
N VAL A 27 -30.26 -22.64 -7.31
CA VAL A 27 -29.98 -23.12 -5.93
C VAL A 27 -30.31 -22.05 -4.87
N ALA A 28 -30.19 -20.76 -5.20
CA ALA A 28 -30.46 -19.67 -4.27
C ALA A 28 -31.26 -18.55 -4.94
N ASN A 29 -32.33 -18.10 -4.28
CA ASN A 29 -33.17 -17.00 -4.77
C ASN A 29 -32.47 -15.64 -4.63
N LEU A 30 -33.04 -14.59 -5.24
CA LEU A 30 -32.46 -13.25 -5.23
C LEU A 30 -32.24 -12.69 -3.81
N SER A 31 -33.14 -12.99 -2.87
CA SER A 31 -33.03 -12.55 -1.48
C SER A 31 -31.83 -13.20 -0.78
N GLU A 32 -31.65 -14.51 -0.96
CA GLU A 32 -30.51 -15.25 -0.41
C GLU A 32 -29.18 -14.77 -0.98
N ARG A 33 -29.12 -14.51 -2.28
CA ARG A 33 -27.94 -13.94 -2.95
C ARG A 33 -27.61 -12.54 -2.46
N THR A 34 -28.64 -11.71 -2.30
CA THR A 34 -28.50 -10.36 -1.74
C THR A 34 -27.98 -10.43 -0.31
N ASN A 35 -28.53 -11.30 0.53
CA ASN A 35 -28.07 -11.48 1.90
C ASN A 35 -26.62 -12.01 1.96
N ALA A 36 -26.27 -12.96 1.11
CA ALA A 36 -24.90 -13.46 1.00
C ALA A 36 -23.91 -12.35 0.64
N CYS A 37 -24.28 -11.43 -0.27
CA CYS A 37 -23.47 -10.26 -0.60
C CYS A 37 -23.26 -9.34 0.61
N HIS A 38 -24.33 -9.05 1.38
CA HIS A 38 -24.22 -8.25 2.61
C HIS A 38 -23.25 -8.88 3.62
N ILE A 39 -23.30 -10.20 3.79
CA ILE A 39 -22.36 -10.94 4.63
C ILE A 39 -20.93 -10.79 4.11
N GLY A 40 -20.73 -10.83 2.79
CA GLY A 40 -19.43 -10.59 2.17
C GLY A 40 -18.88 -9.19 2.45
N CYS A 41 -19.74 -8.16 2.42
CA CYS A 41 -19.37 -6.77 2.69
C CYS A 41 -18.90 -6.52 4.14
N GLN A 42 -19.03 -7.49 5.05
CA GLN A 42 -18.53 -7.42 6.43
C GLN A 42 -17.04 -7.78 6.55
N ASP A 43 -16.28 -7.89 5.45
CA ASP A 43 -14.88 -8.31 5.50
C ASP A 43 -13.91 -7.31 6.14
N LEU A 44 -14.30 -6.04 6.25
CA LEU A 44 -13.47 -5.02 6.90
C LEU A 44 -13.69 -4.96 8.43
N GLU A 45 -14.61 -5.74 8.98
CA GLU A 45 -14.83 -5.80 10.43
C GLU A 45 -13.68 -6.52 11.17
N SER A 46 -12.84 -7.26 10.44
CA SER A 46 -11.66 -7.94 10.98
C SER A 46 -10.37 -7.51 10.28
N VAL A 47 -9.28 -7.47 11.04
CA VAL A 47 -7.93 -7.16 10.52
C VAL A 47 -7.57 -8.04 9.33
N ASN A 48 -7.70 -9.36 9.52
CA ASN A 48 -7.50 -10.34 8.46
C ASN A 48 -8.83 -10.62 7.73
N SER A 49 -8.75 -10.89 6.43
CA SER A 49 -9.92 -11.31 5.67
C SER A 49 -10.45 -12.65 6.19
N THR A 50 -11.76 -12.73 6.42
CA THR A 50 -12.45 -13.96 6.83
C THR A 50 -13.39 -14.47 5.73
N CYS A 51 -13.34 -13.84 4.54
CA CYS A 51 -14.22 -14.13 3.42
C CYS A 51 -14.25 -15.59 3.00
N ASP A 52 -13.09 -16.24 2.86
CA ASP A 52 -13.07 -17.64 2.41
C ASP A 52 -13.81 -18.55 3.40
N GLU A 53 -13.54 -18.41 4.71
CA GLU A 53 -14.23 -19.21 5.72
C GLU A 53 -15.72 -18.90 5.81
N ARG A 54 -16.08 -17.60 5.76
CA ARG A 54 -17.45 -17.12 5.91
C ARG A 54 -18.32 -17.47 4.70
N CYS A 55 -17.81 -17.25 3.48
CA CYS A 55 -18.55 -17.49 2.25
C CYS A 55 -18.73 -18.99 1.96
N ASN A 56 -17.76 -19.84 2.32
CA ASN A 56 -17.88 -21.30 2.15
C ASN A 56 -19.00 -21.93 3.01
N ARG A 57 -19.55 -21.22 4.00
CA ARG A 57 -20.69 -21.67 4.81
C ARG A 57 -22.05 -21.33 4.19
N LEU A 58 -22.08 -20.58 3.09
CA LEU A 58 -23.31 -20.10 2.46
C LEU A 58 -23.62 -20.89 1.19
N VAL A 59 -24.91 -20.86 0.80
CA VAL A 59 -25.37 -21.47 -0.45
C VAL A 59 -24.95 -20.64 -1.66
N ALA A 60 -25.08 -19.31 -1.58
CA ALA A 60 -24.67 -18.36 -2.61
C ALA A 60 -23.23 -17.85 -2.38
N ILE A 61 -22.26 -18.76 -2.47
CA ILE A 61 -20.83 -18.50 -2.22
C ILE A 61 -20.31 -17.38 -3.14
N ASP A 62 -20.69 -17.43 -4.41
CA ASP A 62 -20.34 -16.45 -5.45
C ASP A 62 -20.76 -15.02 -5.06
N SER A 63 -22.00 -14.87 -4.59
CA SER A 63 -22.56 -13.57 -4.20
C SER A 63 -21.88 -13.03 -2.95
N CYS A 64 -21.51 -13.90 -2.00
CA CYS A 64 -20.70 -13.51 -0.84
C CYS A 64 -19.30 -13.06 -1.23
N MET A 65 -18.62 -13.81 -2.11
CA MET A 65 -17.28 -13.44 -2.58
C MET A 65 -17.28 -12.14 -3.39
N GLN A 66 -18.38 -11.81 -4.06
CA GLN A 66 -18.56 -10.51 -4.71
C GLN A 66 -18.61 -9.37 -3.68
N GLY A 67 -19.40 -9.48 -2.62
CA GLY A 67 -19.44 -8.49 -1.54
C GLY A 67 -18.08 -8.27 -0.88
N CYS A 68 -17.35 -9.35 -0.64
CA CYS A 68 -15.97 -9.32 -0.13
C CYS A 68 -15.01 -8.49 -0.99
N ARG A 69 -15.08 -8.70 -2.31
CA ARG A 69 -14.25 -7.95 -3.27
C ARG A 69 -14.69 -6.50 -3.36
N ALA A 70 -16.00 -6.26 -3.48
CA ALA A 70 -16.58 -4.93 -3.58
C ALA A 70 -16.17 -4.04 -2.40
N VAL A 71 -16.28 -4.54 -1.16
CA VAL A 71 -15.90 -3.74 0.01
C VAL A 71 -14.39 -3.47 0.05
N SER A 72 -13.57 -4.44 -0.36
CA SER A 72 -12.11 -4.28 -0.45
C SER A 72 -11.72 -3.26 -1.52
N ASP A 73 -12.36 -3.31 -2.69
CA ASP A 73 -12.11 -2.39 -3.80
C ASP A 73 -12.54 -0.97 -3.44
N ILE A 74 -13.70 -0.78 -2.80
CA ILE A 74 -14.14 0.52 -2.29
C ILE A 74 -13.12 1.08 -1.30
N PHE A 75 -12.63 0.26 -0.37
CA PHE A 75 -11.63 0.67 0.60
C PHE A 75 -10.30 1.07 -0.04
N LEU A 76 -9.82 0.27 -1.01
CA LEU A 76 -8.61 0.61 -1.78
C LEU A 76 -8.79 1.91 -2.58
N HIS A 77 -9.97 2.15 -3.16
CA HIS A 77 -10.28 3.40 -3.84
C HIS A 77 -10.27 4.60 -2.88
N GLN A 78 -10.83 4.46 -1.68
CA GLN A 78 -10.78 5.50 -0.65
C GLN A 78 -9.33 5.80 -0.24
N ILE A 79 -8.50 4.79 -0.06
CA ILE A 79 -7.06 4.97 0.21
C ILE A 79 -6.37 5.70 -0.95
N GLN A 80 -6.66 5.30 -2.19
CA GLN A 80 -6.05 5.90 -3.37
C GLN A 80 -6.42 7.37 -3.52
N ASP A 81 -7.68 7.72 -3.26
CA ASP A 81 -8.18 9.09 -3.25
C ASP A 81 -7.50 9.91 -2.14
N LEU A 82 -7.43 9.37 -0.92
CA LEU A 82 -6.69 10.01 0.17
C LEU A 82 -5.23 10.31 -0.22
N LEU A 83 -4.51 9.32 -0.75
CA LEU A 83 -3.11 9.47 -1.18
C LEU A 83 -2.92 10.47 -2.33
N TYR A 84 -3.96 10.78 -3.10
CA TYR A 84 -3.91 11.81 -4.13
C TYR A 84 -3.80 13.22 -3.53
N HIS A 85 -4.35 13.41 -2.33
CA HIS A 85 -4.42 14.69 -1.64
C HIS A 85 -3.27 14.94 -0.66
N VAL A 86 -2.32 14.02 -0.54
CA VAL A 86 -1.15 14.22 0.31
C VAL A 86 -0.25 15.33 -0.23
N SER A 87 0.23 16.17 0.69
CA SER A 87 1.26 17.18 0.43
C SER A 87 2.59 16.75 1.04
N ILE A 88 3.69 17.17 0.42
CA ILE A 88 5.05 16.93 0.90
C ILE A 88 5.79 18.26 1.04
N SER A 89 6.52 18.43 2.13
CA SER A 89 7.57 19.44 2.28
C SER A 89 8.90 18.77 2.55
N ILE A 90 9.99 19.41 2.12
CA ILE A 90 11.34 18.91 2.32
C ILE A 90 12.06 19.92 3.19
N ASP A 91 12.39 19.47 4.40
CA ASP A 91 12.81 20.36 5.48
C ASP A 91 14.33 20.55 5.49
N GLY A 92 15.08 19.70 4.79
CA GLY A 92 16.53 19.76 4.68
C GLY A 92 17.18 18.44 4.28
N GLU A 93 18.47 18.51 3.97
CA GLU A 93 19.34 17.36 3.69
C GLU A 93 20.46 17.33 4.75
N ASP A 94 20.67 16.17 5.35
CA ASP A 94 21.75 15.91 6.30
C ASP A 94 22.56 14.67 5.90
N ALA A 95 23.54 14.29 6.73
CA ALA A 95 24.38 13.12 6.47
C ALA A 95 23.62 11.77 6.56
N GLN A 96 22.39 11.76 7.09
CA GLN A 96 21.53 10.58 7.22
C GLN A 96 20.58 10.44 6.03
N GLY A 97 20.20 11.55 5.41
CA GLY A 97 19.42 11.58 4.17
C GLY A 97 18.61 12.86 4.01
N ILE A 98 17.44 12.72 3.38
CA ILE A 98 16.54 13.84 3.09
C ILE A 98 15.38 13.79 4.07
N SER A 99 15.19 14.88 4.81
CA SER A 99 14.07 15.04 5.73
C SER A 99 12.82 15.44 4.96
N THR A 100 11.83 14.57 4.96
CA THR A 100 10.51 14.79 4.33
C THR A 100 9.43 14.89 5.38
N THR A 101 8.51 15.84 5.21
CA THR A 101 7.29 15.96 6.00
C THR A 101 6.09 15.78 5.09
N TRP A 102 5.28 14.78 5.40
CA TRP A 102 4.05 14.44 4.69
C TRP A 102 2.87 14.98 5.47
N LYS A 103 1.91 15.60 4.80
CA LYS A 103 0.76 16.22 5.46
C LYS A 103 -0.53 16.01 4.66
N PHE A 104 -1.60 15.67 5.37
CA PHE A 104 -2.96 15.70 4.88
C PHE A 104 -3.70 16.94 5.37
N ASP A 105 -4.70 17.40 4.62
CA ASP A 105 -5.65 18.40 5.08
C ASP A 105 -6.51 17.82 6.22
N GLU A 106 -6.88 18.64 7.19
CA GLU A 106 -7.74 18.28 8.32
C GLU A 106 -9.10 17.75 7.86
N VAL A 107 -9.58 18.17 6.68
CA VAL A 107 -10.80 17.64 6.05
C VAL A 107 -10.78 16.11 5.89
N TYR A 108 -9.59 15.50 5.76
CA TYR A 108 -9.43 14.05 5.64
C TYR A 108 -9.31 13.32 6.98
N GLY A 109 -9.40 14.01 8.12
CA GLY A 109 -9.19 13.43 9.46
C GLY A 109 -10.07 12.22 9.75
N THR A 110 -11.35 12.31 9.41
CA THR A 110 -12.30 11.20 9.58
C THR A 110 -11.89 9.98 8.76
N VAL A 111 -11.49 10.18 7.49
CA VAL A 111 -11.05 9.10 6.60
C VAL A 111 -9.78 8.45 7.13
N ILE A 112 -8.80 9.24 7.58
CA ILE A 112 -7.56 8.72 8.17
C ILE A 112 -7.83 7.88 9.43
N SER A 113 -8.76 8.33 10.28
CA SER A 113 -9.18 7.59 11.46
C SER A 113 -9.83 6.26 11.09
N GLU A 114 -10.74 6.25 10.11
CA GLU A 114 -11.40 5.05 9.61
C GLU A 114 -10.41 4.03 9.04
N ILE A 115 -9.48 4.45 8.18
CA ILE A 115 -8.47 3.53 7.62
C ILE A 115 -7.49 3.06 8.70
N SER A 116 -7.16 3.89 9.69
CA SER A 116 -6.22 3.55 10.75
C SER A 116 -6.75 2.46 11.68
N ALA A 117 -8.07 2.31 11.78
CA ALA A 117 -8.70 1.23 12.54
C ALA A 117 -8.51 -0.17 11.89
N THR A 118 -8.08 -0.23 10.62
CA THR A 118 -8.02 -1.47 9.82
C THR A 118 -6.61 -2.08 9.71
N ASP A 119 -5.72 -1.77 10.65
CA ASP A 119 -4.33 -2.27 10.72
C ASP A 119 -3.50 -1.97 9.46
N ILE A 120 -3.33 -0.68 9.18
CA ILE A 120 -2.52 -0.20 8.07
C ILE A 120 -1.09 0.16 8.52
N GLN A 121 -0.12 -0.03 7.63
CA GLN A 121 1.25 0.41 7.83
C GLN A 121 1.64 1.47 6.79
N TRP A 122 2.03 2.65 7.28
CA TRP A 122 2.52 3.74 6.46
C TRP A 122 4.00 3.54 6.14
N ALA A 123 4.40 3.86 4.91
CA ALA A 123 5.80 3.88 4.51
C ALA A 123 6.07 4.93 3.42
N VAL A 124 7.32 5.31 3.23
CA VAL A 124 7.77 6.11 2.08
C VAL A 124 8.62 5.24 1.17
N GLN A 125 8.37 5.35 -0.13
CA GLN A 125 9.25 4.80 -1.15
C GLN A 125 10.12 5.91 -1.74
N SER A 126 11.43 5.65 -1.84
CA SER A 126 12.40 6.57 -2.42
C SER A 126 13.35 5.86 -3.39
N ARG A 127 13.82 6.58 -4.42
CA ARG A 127 14.89 6.12 -5.32
C ARG A 127 15.55 7.32 -6.03
N PRO A 128 16.80 7.19 -6.50
CA PRO A 128 17.37 8.18 -7.41
C PRO A 128 16.56 8.30 -8.69
N PHE A 129 16.42 9.52 -9.19
CA PHE A 129 15.80 9.71 -10.49
C PHE A 129 16.70 9.17 -11.61
N GLY A 130 16.13 8.46 -12.58
CA GLY A 130 16.83 8.02 -13.78
C GLY A 130 17.82 6.86 -13.60
N SER A 131 18.06 6.36 -12.38
CA SER A 131 19.06 5.30 -12.14
C SER A 131 18.57 3.87 -12.44
N GLY A 132 17.26 3.68 -12.64
CA GLY A 132 16.67 2.34 -12.74
C GLY A 132 16.71 1.53 -11.43
N SER A 133 17.16 2.13 -10.33
CA SER A 133 17.25 1.48 -9.02
C SER A 133 15.87 1.05 -8.49
N PRO A 134 15.80 -0.04 -7.71
CA PRO A 134 14.57 -0.43 -7.04
C PRO A 134 14.16 0.63 -6.00
N TRP A 135 12.86 0.71 -5.75
CA TRP A 135 12.32 1.56 -4.69
C TRP A 135 12.77 1.06 -3.32
N GLN A 136 13.35 1.96 -2.52
CA GLN A 136 13.69 1.71 -1.13
C GLN A 136 12.52 2.10 -0.26
N ILE A 137 12.15 1.23 0.68
CA ILE A 137 11.00 1.42 1.56
C ILE A 137 11.53 1.83 2.94
N THR A 138 11.03 2.94 3.45
CA THR A 138 11.26 3.40 4.83
C THR A 138 9.91 3.43 5.55
N ILE A 139 9.74 2.58 6.57
CA ILE A 139 8.50 2.48 7.34
C ILE A 139 8.35 3.71 8.25
N LEU A 140 7.16 4.31 8.28
CA LEU A 140 6.84 5.38 9.24
C LEU A 140 6.51 4.79 10.61
N GLU A 141 6.61 5.61 11.65
CA GLU A 141 6.22 5.22 13.00
C GLU A 141 4.72 4.85 13.08
N GLU A 142 4.35 3.97 14.02
CA GLU A 142 2.97 3.47 14.19
C GLU A 142 1.95 4.57 14.47
N LYS A 143 2.41 5.74 14.94
CA LYS A 143 1.60 6.92 15.24
C LYS A 143 1.51 7.92 14.08
N ALA A 144 2.04 7.60 12.91
CA ALA A 144 1.96 8.46 11.74
C ALA A 144 0.51 8.89 11.47
N PHE A 145 0.29 10.21 11.40
CA PHE A 145 -1.02 10.82 11.15
C PHE A 145 -2.10 10.52 12.23
N LYS A 146 -1.75 9.93 13.38
CA LYS A 146 -2.69 9.58 14.47
C LYS A 146 -2.80 10.65 15.57
N GLU A 147 -2.05 11.73 15.47
CA GLU A 147 -2.10 12.89 16.37
C GLU A 147 -2.63 14.11 15.60
N ASP A 148 -3.30 15.06 16.26
CA ASP A 148 -4.02 16.24 15.70
C ASP A 148 -3.28 17.05 14.61
N SER A 149 -1.99 16.78 14.42
CA SER A 149 -1.12 17.43 13.45
C SER A 149 -1.29 16.95 11.99
N MET A 150 -1.97 15.81 11.72
CA MET A 150 -2.21 15.28 10.37
C MET A 150 -0.93 15.22 9.50
N GLN A 151 0.22 15.10 10.15
CA GLN A 151 1.54 15.17 9.53
C GLN A 151 2.44 14.05 10.05
N SER A 152 3.39 13.65 9.22
CA SER A 152 4.44 12.71 9.62
C SER A 152 5.75 13.07 8.97
N LYS A 153 6.81 13.07 9.77
CA LYS A 153 8.16 13.42 9.35
C LYS A 153 9.02 12.18 9.31
N ILE A 154 9.80 12.02 8.24
CA ILE A 154 10.68 10.87 8.04
C ILE A 154 11.90 11.25 7.21
N VAL A 155 13.04 10.68 7.57
CA VAL A 155 14.29 10.81 6.83
C VAL A 155 14.40 9.65 5.84
N VAL A 156 14.41 9.95 4.55
CA VAL A 156 14.65 8.95 3.50
C VAL A 156 16.13 8.89 3.15
N PRO A 157 16.73 7.70 2.96
CA PRO A 157 18.13 7.58 2.58
C PRO A 157 18.42 8.36 1.28
N SER A 158 19.41 9.24 1.31
CA SER A 158 19.90 9.93 0.12
C SER A 158 21.04 9.10 -0.49
N GLU A 159 20.84 8.64 -1.72
CA GLU A 159 21.94 8.15 -2.57
C GLU A 159 22.49 9.33 -3.37
N PHE A 160 23.76 9.27 -3.80
CA PHE A 160 24.37 10.33 -4.60
C PHE A 160 23.61 10.54 -5.91
N ALA A 161 22.71 11.51 -5.92
CA ALA A 161 21.93 11.92 -7.07
C ALA A 161 21.69 13.42 -6.99
N SER A 162 21.43 14.04 -8.14
CA SER A 162 20.95 15.43 -8.20
C SER A 162 19.44 15.51 -7.98
N GLU A 163 18.73 14.40 -8.16
CA GLU A 163 17.29 14.33 -8.08
C GLU A 163 16.85 13.01 -7.47
N ILE A 164 15.83 13.07 -6.61
CA ILE A 164 15.20 11.91 -5.97
C ILE A 164 13.72 11.86 -6.38
N GLU A 165 13.20 10.64 -6.51
CA GLU A 165 11.77 10.37 -6.57
C GLU A 165 11.31 9.81 -5.23
N VAL A 166 10.28 10.41 -4.65
CA VAL A 166 9.65 9.96 -3.40
C VAL A 166 8.15 9.82 -3.55
N ARG A 167 7.55 8.84 -2.86
CA ARG A 167 6.09 8.65 -2.80
C ARG A 167 5.67 8.04 -1.46
N LEU A 168 4.51 8.44 -0.97
CA LEU A 168 3.90 7.83 0.20
C LEU A 168 3.25 6.51 -0.21
N CYS A 169 3.30 5.53 0.68
CA CYS A 169 2.63 4.25 0.48
C CYS A 169 1.94 3.77 1.76
N ILE A 170 0.86 3.03 1.55
CA ILE A 170 0.09 2.37 2.60
C ILE A 170 0.08 0.89 2.28
N PHE A 171 0.51 0.09 3.24
CA PHE A 171 0.32 -1.35 3.24
C PHE A 171 -0.97 -1.67 3.98
N TRP A 172 -1.84 -2.42 3.30
CA TRP A 172 -3.05 -2.97 3.88
C TRP A 172 -3.20 -4.41 3.41
N ARG A 173 -3.10 -5.35 4.35
CA ARG A 173 -3.04 -6.80 4.06
C ARG A 173 -1.94 -7.10 3.03
N SER A 174 -2.29 -7.74 1.91
CA SER A 174 -1.38 -8.06 0.80
C SER A 174 -1.30 -6.95 -0.25
N ASN A 175 -1.96 -5.82 -0.06
CA ASN A 175 -2.00 -4.72 -1.01
C ASN A 175 -1.06 -3.58 -0.58
N MET A 176 -0.51 -2.91 -1.59
CA MET A 176 0.26 -1.68 -1.41
C MET A 176 -0.32 -0.61 -2.34
N VAL A 177 -0.86 0.45 -1.75
CA VAL A 177 -1.35 1.62 -2.50
C VAL A 177 -0.31 2.73 -2.38
N VAL A 178 -0.05 3.43 -3.48
CA VAL A 178 1.01 4.45 -3.56
C VAL A 178 0.46 5.78 -4.05
N SER A 179 1.02 6.87 -3.54
CA SER A 179 0.78 8.21 -4.08
C SER A 179 1.49 8.38 -5.42
N ARG A 180 1.16 9.46 -6.13
CA ARG A 180 1.97 9.92 -7.26
C ARG A 180 3.43 10.12 -6.83
N PRO A 181 4.41 9.74 -7.65
CA PRO A 181 5.81 10.04 -7.38
C PRO A 181 6.05 11.54 -7.52
N ILE A 182 6.76 12.10 -6.56
CA ILE A 182 7.17 13.49 -6.55
C ILE A 182 8.68 13.52 -6.79
N ARG A 183 9.08 14.31 -7.79
CA ARG A 183 10.48 14.56 -8.11
C ARG A 183 10.95 15.77 -7.36
N GLN A 184 12.11 15.65 -6.73
CA GLN A 184 12.76 16.76 -6.07
C GLN A 184 14.24 16.81 -6.45
N SER A 185 14.72 18.01 -6.77
CA SER A 185 16.14 18.30 -6.84
C SER A 185 16.76 18.40 -5.44
N ILE A 186 17.85 17.67 -5.23
CA ILE A 186 18.57 17.56 -3.96
C ILE A 186 19.99 18.10 -4.14
N VAL A 187 20.56 18.66 -3.08
CA VAL A 187 21.92 19.20 -3.12
C VAL A 187 22.84 18.05 -2.79
N GLY A 188 23.28 17.31 -3.82
CA GLY A 188 24.07 16.06 -3.71
C GLY A 188 25.42 16.11 -2.97
N ALA A 189 25.63 17.09 -2.08
CA ALA A 189 26.76 17.24 -1.19
C ALA A 189 26.78 16.24 -0.01
N GLY A 190 25.69 15.50 0.25
CA GLY A 190 25.55 14.67 1.47
C GLY A 190 25.44 13.16 1.28
N GLY A 191 25.44 12.64 0.04
CA GLY A 191 25.19 11.22 -0.23
C GLY A 191 26.15 10.29 0.53
N ARG A 192 25.63 9.19 1.10
CA ARG A 192 26.50 8.10 1.55
C ARG A 192 27.02 7.36 0.32
N ALA A 193 28.34 7.22 0.21
CA ALA A 193 28.89 6.15 -0.61
C ALA A 193 28.40 4.85 0.02
N ARG A 194 27.53 4.10 -0.66
CA ARG A 194 27.19 2.76 -0.21
C ARG A 194 28.50 1.99 -0.12
N ALA A 195 28.84 1.53 1.08
CA ALA A 195 29.97 0.63 1.25
C ALA A 195 29.75 -0.55 0.27
N PRO A 196 30.71 -0.85 -0.61
CA PRO A 196 30.52 -1.88 -1.61
C PRO A 196 30.09 -3.17 -0.93
N LYS A 197 28.97 -3.73 -1.38
CA LYS A 197 28.50 -5.01 -0.85
C LYS A 197 29.45 -6.08 -1.41
N LEU A 198 30.13 -6.79 -0.52
CA LEU A 198 30.96 -7.91 -0.90
C LEU A 198 30.03 -9.00 -1.44
N ILE A 199 30.05 -9.23 -2.75
CA ILE A 199 29.16 -10.19 -3.42
C ILE A 199 29.84 -11.54 -3.62
N ALA A 200 31.17 -11.57 -3.60
CA ALA A 200 31.93 -12.81 -3.56
C ALA A 200 33.33 -12.59 -2.96
N GLN A 201 33.85 -13.61 -2.29
CA GLN A 201 35.21 -13.69 -1.78
C GLN A 201 35.81 -15.02 -2.24
N LEU A 202 36.95 -14.98 -2.94
CA LEU A 202 37.69 -16.17 -3.34
C LEU A 202 39.05 -16.17 -2.65
N GLN A 203 39.32 -17.19 -1.84
CA GLN A 203 40.64 -17.37 -1.21
C GLN A 203 41.63 -17.95 -2.23
N ILE A 204 42.77 -17.28 -2.41
CA ILE A 204 43.83 -17.66 -3.36
C ILE A 204 45.03 -18.29 -2.63
N SER A 205 45.24 -17.95 -1.36
CA SER A 205 46.26 -18.57 -0.50
C SER A 205 45.84 -18.52 0.96
N LEU A 206 46.63 -19.13 1.85
CA LEU A 206 46.42 -19.11 3.30
C LEU A 206 46.11 -17.70 3.85
N ASN A 207 46.69 -16.65 3.25
CA ASN A 207 46.53 -15.26 3.70
C ASN A 207 46.07 -14.29 2.60
N SER A 208 45.57 -14.77 1.45
CA SER A 208 45.16 -13.87 0.36
C SER A 208 43.78 -14.20 -0.19
N TYR A 209 43.01 -13.15 -0.46
CA TYR A 209 41.64 -13.22 -0.98
C TYR A 209 41.46 -12.22 -2.13
N VAL A 210 40.73 -12.63 -3.17
CA VAL A 210 40.12 -11.72 -4.15
C VAL A 210 38.71 -11.41 -3.66
N ASN A 211 38.41 -10.12 -3.56
CA ASN A 211 37.07 -9.64 -3.24
C ASN A 211 36.43 -9.06 -4.49
N ALA A 212 35.29 -9.62 -4.90
CA ALA A 212 34.45 -8.99 -5.91
C ALA A 212 33.53 -7.98 -5.21
N GLN A 213 33.72 -6.71 -5.53
CA GLN A 213 32.90 -5.62 -5.06
C GLN A 213 31.96 -5.19 -6.18
N ALA A 214 30.67 -5.10 -5.88
CA ALA A 214 29.74 -4.38 -6.73
C ALA A 214 29.78 -2.90 -6.32
N THR A 215 30.21 -2.04 -7.23
CA THR A 215 29.93 -0.61 -7.16
C THR A 215 28.53 -0.41 -7.74
N VAL A 216 27.60 0.10 -6.94
CA VAL A 216 26.27 0.51 -7.39
C VAL A 216 26.35 1.99 -7.76
#